data_AF-A0A1B0C3U2-F1
#
_entry.id   AF-A0A1B0C3U2-F1
#
_cell.length_a   1.000
_cell.length_b   1.000
_cell.length_c   1.000
_cell.angle_alpha   90.00
_cell.angle_beta   90.00
_cell.angle_gamma   90.00
#
_symmetry.space_group_name_H-M   'P 1'
#
loop_
_entity.id
_entity.type
_entity.pdbx_description
1 polymer ?
#
loop_
_entity_poly.entity_id
_entity_poly.type
_entity_poly.pdbx_seq_one_letter_code
_entity_poly.pdbx_strand_id
1 'polypeptide(L)' 'MLKKLDELEEYPEYYDREIQEIRMEKRMKVLVIYNEKLAGPLITKTITTLLTSYHSSPEFPYKPRSERDSNINIKDEMI' A
#
# COMPACT_ATOMS: atom_id res chain seq x y z
N MET A 1 14.22 4.57 -8.19
CA MET A 1 14.13 3.79 -6.93
C MET A 1 12.74 3.22 -6.68
N LEU A 2 11.63 3.80 -7.15
CA LEU A 2 10.29 3.22 -6.88
C LEU A 2 9.75 2.24 -7.93
N LYS A 3 10.47 2.02 -9.04
CA LYS A 3 9.93 1.29 -10.20
C LYS A 3 9.45 -0.14 -9.88
N LYS A 4 10.18 -0.88 -9.04
CA LYS A 4 9.76 -2.23 -8.64
C LYS A 4 8.53 -2.22 -7.74
N LEU A 5 8.41 -1.22 -6.87
CA LEU A 5 7.21 -1.01 -6.05
C LEU A 5 6.02 -0.59 -6.93
N ASP A 6 6.24 0.25 -7.94
CA ASP A 6 5.20 0.62 -8.91
C ASP A 6 4.66 -0.64 -9.64
N GLU A 7 5.55 -1.56 -10.05
CA GLU A 7 5.17 -2.82 -10.69
C GLU A 7 4.37 -3.75 -9.73
N LEU A 8 4.77 -3.84 -8.46
CA LEU A 8 4.08 -4.66 -7.45
C LEU A 8 2.71 -4.11 -7.07
N GLU A 9 2.60 -2.79 -6.96
CA GLU A 9 1.39 -2.07 -6.57
C GLU A 9 0.51 -1.74 -7.80
N GLU A 10 0.76 -2.33 -8.97
CA GLU A 10 -0.01 -2.09 -10.20
C GLU A 10 -0.23 -0.59 -10.47
N TYR A 11 0.79 0.23 -10.23
CA TYR A 11 0.76 1.67 -10.46
C TYR A 11 1.09 1.97 -11.94
N PRO A 12 0.37 2.91 -12.58
CA PRO A 12 -0.69 3.76 -12.04
C PRO A 12 -2.11 3.19 -12.18
N GLU A 13 -2.29 1.95 -12.59
CA GLU A 13 -3.62 1.41 -12.89
C GLU A 13 -4.53 1.31 -11.66
N TYR A 14 -4.01 0.87 -10.51
CA TYR A 14 -4.83 0.56 -9.32
C TYR A 14 -4.60 1.52 -8.14
N TYR A 15 -3.36 1.92 -7.88
CA TYR A 15 -3.01 2.90 -6.84
C TYR A 15 -2.58 4.24 -7.46
N ASP A 16 -2.83 5.34 -6.74
CA ASP A 16 -2.19 6.64 -6.94
C ASP A 16 -1.01 6.79 -5.97
N ARG A 17 -0.02 7.62 -6.34
CA ARG A 17 1.09 7.97 -5.45
C ARG A 17 0.87 9.32 -4.80
N GLU A 18 1.01 9.37 -3.49
CA GLU A 18 0.99 10.58 -2.70
C GLU A 18 2.31 10.74 -1.92
N ILE A 19 2.83 11.96 -1.87
CA ILE A 19 4.00 12.28 -1.06
C ILE A 19 3.49 12.82 0.27
N GLN A 20 3.79 12.13 1.38
CA GLN A 20 3.38 12.55 2.71
C GLN A 20 4.58 12.74 3.64
N GLU A 21 4.53 13.79 4.46
CA GLU A 21 5.47 13.98 5.56
C GLU A 21 4.94 13.29 6.82
N ILE A 22 5.68 12.29 7.31
CA ILE A 22 5.33 11.54 8.52
C ILE A 22 6.26 11.94 9.66
N ARG A 23 5.63 12.30 10.79
CA ARG A 23 6.34 12.58 12.04
C ARG A 23 6.75 11.27 12.71
N MET A 24 8.05 11.03 12.80
CA MET A 24 8.62 10.03 13.69
C MET A 24 9.07 10.67 14.99
N GLU A 25 9.23 9.88 16.05
CA GLU A 25 9.58 10.33 17.41
C GLU A 25 10.80 11.26 17.47
N LYS A 26 11.77 11.11 16.57
CA LYS A 26 13.05 11.84 16.58
C LYS A 26 13.37 12.60 15.29
N ARG A 27 12.51 12.52 14.26
CA ARG A 27 12.73 13.19 12.95
C ARG A 27 11.48 13.18 12.09
N MET A 28 11.38 14.15 11.19
CA MET A 28 10.43 14.09 10.07
C MET A 28 11.02 13.25 8.94
N LYS A 29 10.18 12.49 8.24
CA LYS A 29 10.54 11.85 6.98
C LYS A 29 9.46 12.10 5.93
N VAL A 30 9.91 12.35 4.71
CA VAL A 30 9.04 12.37 3.54
C VAL A 30 8.99 10.96 2.95
N LEU A 31 7.79 10.43 2.74
CA LEU A 31 7.52 9.09 2.23
C LEU A 31 6.57 9.16 1.04
N VAL A 32 6.67 8.17 0.15
CA VAL A 32 5.70 7.97 -0.93
C VAL A 32 4.73 6.87 -0.49
N ILE A 33 3.44 7.16 -0.59
CA ILE A 33 2.34 6.28 -0.18
C ILE A 33 1.51 5.95 -1.41
N TYR A 34 1.09 4.68 -1.52
CA TYR A 34 0.19 4.20 -2.56
C TYR A 34 -1.24 4.17 -2.00
N ASN A 35 -2.13 4.98 -2.58
CA ASN A 35 -3.53 5.11 -2.18
C ASN A 35 -4.45 4.54 -3.25
N GLU A 36 -5.39 3.67 -2.86
CA GLU A 36 -6.25 3.00 -3.83
C GLU A 36 -7.02 4.05 -4.64
N LYS A 37 -7.05 3.89 -5.97
CA LYS A 37 -7.83 4.76 -6.84
C LYS A 37 -9.31 4.54 -6.59
N LEU A 38 -9.89 5.38 -5.75
CA LEU A 38 -11.32 5.36 -5.49
C LEU A 38 -12.08 5.86 -6.73
N ALA A 39 -12.47 4.92 -7.59
CA ALA A 39 -13.31 5.21 -8.76
C ALA A 39 -14.80 5.28 -8.35
N GLY A 40 -15.37 6.48 -8.37
CA GLY A 40 -16.82 6.68 -8.29
C GLY A 40 -17.47 6.25 -6.95
N PRO A 41 -18.81 6.06 -6.89
CA PRO A 41 -19.62 6.05 -5.67
C PRO A 41 -19.39 4.87 -4.70
N LEU A 42 -18.27 4.16 -4.82
CA LEU A 42 -17.81 3.08 -3.94
C LEU A 42 -17.46 3.53 -2.50
N ILE A 43 -17.39 4.85 -2.24
CA ILE A 43 -17.31 5.42 -0.88
C ILE A 43 -18.46 4.90 0.02
N THR A 44 -19.57 4.44 -0.57
CA THR A 44 -20.73 3.90 0.15
C THR A 44 -20.62 2.43 0.57
N LYS A 45 -19.66 1.65 0.03
CA LYS A 45 -19.32 0.32 0.60
C LYS A 45 -18.39 0.48 1.81
N THR A 46 -18.89 1.25 2.77
CA THR A 46 -18.73 1.00 4.20
C THR A 46 -17.28 0.84 4.69
N ILE A 47 -16.56 1.96 4.75
CA ILE A 47 -15.50 2.13 5.77
C ILE A 47 -16.23 2.16 7.12
N THR A 48 -16.53 0.98 7.68
CA THR A 48 -17.23 0.85 8.97
C THR A 48 -16.32 1.17 10.14
N THR A 49 -15.01 1.06 9.95
CA THR A 49 -14.03 1.15 11.03
C THR A 49 -12.73 1.71 10.48
N LEU A 50 -12.30 2.86 11.01
CA LEU A 50 -10.99 3.40 10.73
C LEU A 50 -9.95 2.57 11.49
N LEU A 51 -9.04 1.92 10.76
CA LEU A 51 -7.92 1.20 11.35
C LEU A 51 -6.78 2.17 11.63
N THR A 52 -6.27 2.17 12.86
CA THR A 52 -5.05 2.90 13.22
C THR A 52 -3.78 2.11 12.92
N SER A 53 -3.89 0.79 12.79
CA SER A 53 -2.83 -0.11 12.34
C SER A 53 -3.44 -1.36 11.70
N TYR A 54 -2.67 -2.00 10.81
CA TYR A 54 -3.04 -3.26 10.16
C TYR A 54 -2.00 -4.33 10.49
N HIS A 55 -2.47 -5.53 10.83
CA HIS A 55 -1.64 -6.72 11.02
C HIS A 55 -2.38 -7.93 10.47
N SER A 56 -1.71 -8.71 9.63
CA SER A 56 -2.26 -9.98 9.14
C SER A 56 -2.30 -10.99 10.28
N SER A 57 -3.47 -11.51 10.61
CA SER A 57 -3.66 -12.58 11.60
C SER A 57 -4.52 -13.71 10.99
N PRO A 58 -4.61 -14.90 11.61
CA PRO A 58 -5.52 -15.95 11.14
C PRO A 58 -6.98 -15.48 11.05
N GLU A 59 -7.41 -14.59 11.95
CA GLU A 59 -8.74 -13.98 11.97
C GLU A 59 -8.92 -12.90 10.90
N PHE A 60 -7.83 -12.22 10.53
CA PHE A 60 -7.80 -11.15 9.52
C PHE A 60 -6.64 -11.39 8.54
N PRO A 61 -6.74 -12.42 7.68
CA PRO A 61 -5.64 -12.78 6.80
C PRO A 61 -5.42 -11.72 5.74
N TYR A 62 -4.15 -11.47 5.41
CA TYR A 62 -3.81 -10.70 4.21
C TYR A 62 -4.43 -11.37 2.97
N LYS A 63 -5.10 -10.56 2.16
CA LYS A 63 -5.70 -10.98 0.90
C LYS A 63 -4.95 -10.28 -0.22
N PRO A 64 -3.88 -10.88 -0.77
CA PRO A 64 -3.23 -10.34 -1.94
C PRO A 64 -4.23 -10.31 -3.10
N ARG A 65 -4.21 -9.22 -3.86
CA ARG A 65 -4.96 -9.13 -5.12
C ARG A 65 -4.10 -9.55 -6.30
N SER A 66 -2.81 -9.22 -6.26
CA SER A 66 -1.76 -9.72 -7.12
C SER A 66 -1.14 -10.98 -6.51
N GLU A 67 -1.20 -12.10 -7.23
CA GLU A 67 -0.39 -13.26 -6.86
C GLU A 67 1.08 -12.84 -6.93
N ARG A 68 1.81 -13.05 -5.83
CA ARG A 68 3.23 -12.73 -5.79
C ARG A 68 3.94 -13.53 -6.88
N ASP A 69 4.59 -12.83 -7.80
CA ASP A 69 5.50 -13.50 -8.74
C ASP A 69 6.63 -14.14 -7.94
N SER A 70 6.65 -15.47 -7.93
CA SER A 70 7.66 -16.28 -7.24
C SER A 70 9.09 -15.99 -7.69
N ASN A 71 9.27 -15.34 -8.85
CA ASN A 71 10.56 -14.93 -9.38
C ASN A 71 11.12 -13.64 -8.73
N ILE A 72 10.30 -12.89 -7.98
CA ILE A 72 10.74 -11.64 -7.32
C ILE A 72 11.22 -11.95 -5.90
N ASN A 73 12.51 -11.71 -5.66
CA ASN A 73 13.14 -11.87 -4.35
C ASN A 73 12.72 -10.73 -3.42
N ILE A 74 12.40 -11.01 -2.14
CA ILE A 74 12.07 -9.99 -1.13
C ILE A 74 13.14 -8.88 -1.05
N LYS A 75 14.41 -9.23 -1.24
CA LYS A 75 15.51 -8.25 -1.17
C LYS A 75 15.45 -7.21 -2.28
N ASP A 76 14.82 -7.55 -3.40
CA ASP A 76 14.66 -6.67 -4.55
C ASP A 76 13.54 -5.64 -4.38
N GLU A 77 12.65 -5.84 -3.41
CA GLU A 77 11.53 -4.93 -3.10
C GLU A 77 11.98 -3.72 -2.25
N MET A 78 13.15 -3.80 -1.59
CA MET A 78 13.62 -2.83 -0.60
C MET A 78 14.78 -1.92 -1.06
N ILE A 79 15.02 -1.74 -2.37
CA ILE A 79 16.15 -0.95 -2.92
C ILE A 79 15.70 0.28 -3.71
#